data_AF-A0A183A138-F1
#
_entry.id   AF-A0A183A138-F1
#
_cell.length_a   1.000
_cell.length_b   1.000
_cell.length_c   1.000
_cell.angle_alpha   90.00
_cell.angle_beta   90.00
_cell.angle_gamma   90.00
#
_symmetry.space_group_name_H-M   'P 1'
#
loop_
_entity.id
_entity.type
_entity.pdbx_description
1 polymer ?
#
loop_
_entity_poly.entity_id
_entity_poly.type
_entity_poly.pdbx_seq_one_letter_code
_entity_poly.pdbx_strand_id
1 'polypeptide(L)'
;MIMGDTCTRGCRFCSVKTSPRPPPLDPEEPANTAEAISRWNVDYIVITSVDRDDLPDGGASHIAETIHQIKRRKPSILVESLVPDFQGDEKSIAEVVNAAPEVYAHNLETVESLQRSVR
;
A
#
# COMPACT_ATOMS: atom_id res chain seq x y z
N MET A 1 -3.85 -6.22 3.18
CA MET A 1 -4.27 -4.91 2.64
C MET A 1 -4.31 -3.96 3.81
N ILE A 2 -3.58 -2.85 3.73
CA ILE A 2 -3.52 -1.80 4.75
C ILE A 2 -4.36 -0.59 4.31
N MET A 3 -4.63 0.33 5.23
CA MET A 3 -5.47 1.52 5.06
C MET A 3 -6.96 1.22 4.88
N GLY A 4 -7.41 0.08 5.39
CA GLY A 4 -8.81 -0.35 5.35
C GLY A 4 -9.24 -1.00 4.02
N ASP A 5 -10.56 -1.05 3.81
CA ASP A 5 -11.21 -1.77 2.72
C ASP A 5 -11.99 -0.87 1.75
N THR A 6 -11.80 0.45 1.89
CA THR A 6 -12.55 1.48 1.16
C THR A 6 -11.59 2.48 0.53
N CYS A 7 -11.61 2.53 -0.80
CA CYS A 7 -10.72 3.31 -1.66
C CYS A 7 -11.32 4.67 -2.04
N THR A 8 -10.49 5.71 -2.21
CA THR A 8 -10.92 7.00 -2.78
C THR A 8 -11.25 6.93 -4.26
N ARG A 9 -10.75 5.88 -4.95
CA ARG A 9 -10.95 5.65 -6.39
C ARG A 9 -11.87 4.46 -6.66
N GLY A 10 -12.42 4.43 -7.87
CA GLY A 10 -13.41 3.44 -8.31
C GLY A 10 -13.02 2.75 -9.62
N CYS A 11 -11.88 2.06 -9.63
CA CYS A 11 -11.45 1.26 -10.78
C CYS A 11 -12.52 0.22 -11.14
N ARG A 12 -12.92 0.13 -12.42
CA ARG A 12 -14.09 -0.66 -12.84
C ARG A 12 -13.93 -2.17 -12.71
N PHE A 13 -12.70 -2.65 -12.58
CA PHE A 13 -12.37 -4.06 -12.38
C PHE A 13 -12.16 -4.42 -10.90
N CYS A 14 -12.02 -3.42 -10.02
CA CYS A 14 -11.64 -3.65 -8.63
C CYS A 14 -12.89 -3.88 -7.77
N SER A 15 -12.82 -4.86 -6.86
CA SER A 15 -13.93 -5.21 -5.95
C SER A 15 -13.87 -4.49 -4.60
N VAL A 16 -12.91 -3.58 -4.40
CA VAL A 16 -12.78 -2.77 -3.18
C VAL A 16 -13.90 -1.73 -3.13
N LYS A 17 -14.42 -1.44 -1.93
CA LYS A 17 -15.47 -0.43 -1.76
C LYS A 17 -14.95 0.95 -2.17
N THR A 18 -15.79 1.82 -2.71
CA THR A 18 -15.38 3.18 -3.08
C THR A 18 -16.11 4.20 -2.21
N SER A 19 -15.36 5.14 -1.63
CA SER A 19 -15.89 6.32 -0.97
C SER A 19 -14.91 7.48 -1.14
N PRO A 20 -15.38 8.69 -1.52
CA PRO A 20 -14.51 9.88 -1.54
C PRO A 20 -14.08 10.33 -0.14
N ARG A 21 -14.67 9.77 0.92
CA ARG A 21 -14.34 10.04 2.33
C ARG A 21 -14.28 8.71 3.08
N PRO A 22 -13.20 7.93 2.94
CA PRO A 22 -13.02 6.71 3.72
C PRO A 22 -12.81 7.06 5.21
N PRO A 23 -12.91 6.08 6.12
CA PRO A 23 -12.53 6.26 7.52
C PRO A 23 -11.08 6.75 7.67
N PRO A 24 -10.76 7.45 8.78
CA PRO A 24 -9.38 7.84 9.05
C PRO A 24 -8.47 6.60 9.17
N LEU A 25 -7.18 6.78 8.89
CA LEU A 25 -6.19 5.73 9.16
C LEU A 25 -6.16 5.39 10.65
N ASP A 26 -5.97 4.12 10.95
CA ASP A 26 -5.59 3.67 12.29
C ASP A 26 -4.08 3.90 12.47
N PRO A 27 -3.63 4.80 13.37
CA PRO A 27 -2.21 5.05 13.58
C PRO A 27 -1.42 3.81 14.04
N GLU A 28 -2.09 2.83 14.65
CA GLU A 28 -1.47 1.60 15.16
C GLU A 28 -1.46 0.48 14.10
N GLU A 29 -2.10 0.66 12.94
CA GLU A 29 -2.14 -0.34 11.86
C GLU A 29 -0.76 -0.86 11.46
N PRO A 30 0.31 -0.04 11.31
CA PRO A 30 1.64 -0.54 10.96
C PRO A 30 2.21 -1.50 12.00
N ALA A 31 2.10 -1.15 13.28
CA ALA A 31 2.61 -1.94 14.38
C ALA A 31 1.81 -3.24 14.58
N ASN A 32 0.48 -3.15 14.48
CA ASN A 32 -0.43 -4.29 14.58
C ASN A 32 -0.27 -5.27 13.41
N THR A 33 -0.14 -4.75 12.19
CA THR A 33 0.11 -5.55 10.98
C THR A 33 1.42 -6.31 11.10
N ALA A 34 2.49 -5.63 11.52
CA ALA A 34 3.78 -6.27 11.72
C ALA A 34 3.78 -7.32 12.84
N GLU A 35 3.03 -7.11 13.91
CA GLU A 35 2.83 -8.10 14.98
C GLU A 35 2.04 -9.32 14.50
N ALA A 36 1.04 -9.15 13.64
CA ALA A 36 0.33 -10.27 13.04
C ALA A 36 1.27 -11.08 12.13
N ILE A 37 2.01 -10.41 11.25
CA ILE A 37 2.95 -11.05 10.30
C ILE A 37 4.09 -11.77 11.02
N SER A 38 4.61 -11.24 12.14
CA SER A 38 5.71 -11.87 12.88
C SER A 38 5.33 -13.25 13.44
N ARG A 39 4.04 -13.45 13.74
CA ARG A 39 3.48 -14.72 14.22
C ARG A 39 3.20 -15.70 13.07
N TRP A 40 3.22 -15.24 11.83
CA TRP A 40 3.03 -16.08 10.66
C TRP A 40 4.34 -16.76 10.27
N ASN A 41 4.26 -18.06 9.98
CA ASN A 41 5.39 -18.84 9.52
C ASN A 41 5.58 -18.69 7.99
N VAL A 42 5.76 -17.45 7.53
CA VAL A 42 5.95 -17.11 6.11
C VAL A 42 7.25 -16.32 5.92
N ASP A 43 7.97 -16.62 4.85
CA ASP A 43 9.25 -15.95 4.55
C ASP A 43 9.10 -14.77 3.59
N TYR A 44 7.94 -14.65 2.97
CA TYR A 44 7.61 -13.60 2.00
C TYR A 44 6.21 -13.05 2.28
N ILE A 45 6.07 -11.73 2.24
CA ILE A 45 4.77 -11.07 2.37
C ILE A 45 4.62 -9.97 1.32
N VAL A 46 3.41 -9.89 0.75
CA VAL A 46 3.00 -8.77 -0.09
C VAL A 46 2.12 -7.86 0.75
N ILE A 47 2.48 -6.58 0.83
CA ILE A 47 1.61 -5.53 1.34
C ILE A 47 1.07 -4.73 0.16
N THR A 48 -0.21 -4.36 0.25
CA THR A 48 -0.90 -3.51 -0.72
C THR A 48 -1.83 -2.57 0.04
N SER A 49 -2.14 -1.41 -0.53
CA SER A 49 -3.12 -0.47 0.03
C SER A 49 -4.24 -0.17 -0.96
N VAL A 50 -5.29 0.48 -0.45
CA VAL A 50 -6.22 1.25 -1.29
C VAL A 50 -5.61 2.60 -1.67
N ASP A 51 -6.18 3.31 -2.64
CA ASP A 51 -5.85 4.72 -2.88
C ASP A 51 -6.41 5.60 -1.75
N ARG A 52 -5.60 6.55 -1.30
CA ARG A 52 -5.90 7.51 -0.23
C ARG A 52 -5.63 8.94 -0.69
N ASP A 53 -6.33 9.37 -1.74
CA ASP A 53 -6.22 10.74 -2.27
C ASP A 53 -6.66 11.82 -1.27
N ASP A 54 -7.29 11.43 -0.17
CA ASP A 54 -7.65 12.31 0.96
C ASP A 54 -6.45 12.65 1.86
N LEU A 55 -5.31 11.95 1.72
CA LEU A 55 -4.08 12.17 2.48
C LEU A 55 -3.05 12.97 1.66
N PRO A 56 -2.28 13.87 2.28
CA PRO A 56 -1.28 14.68 1.57
C PRO A 56 -0.20 13.89 0.83
N ASP A 57 0.16 12.71 1.33
CA ASP A 57 1.21 11.84 0.77
C ASP A 57 0.64 10.58 0.10
N GLY A 58 -0.70 10.50 -0.07
CA GLY A 58 -1.38 9.32 -0.59
C GLY A 58 -1.23 8.06 0.28
N GLY A 59 -0.78 8.19 1.53
CA GLY A 59 -0.51 7.08 2.45
C GLY A 59 0.90 6.50 2.37
N ALA A 60 1.82 7.12 1.62
CA ALA A 60 3.20 6.63 1.45
C ALA A 60 3.94 6.42 2.79
N SER A 61 3.84 7.37 3.72
CA SER A 61 4.46 7.27 5.06
C SER A 61 3.94 6.08 5.85
N HIS A 62 2.65 5.76 5.71
CA HIS A 62 2.03 4.63 6.41
C HIS A 62 2.48 3.27 5.82
N ILE A 63 2.68 3.20 4.50
CA ILE A 63 3.28 2.03 3.84
C ILE A 63 4.73 1.86 4.34
N ALA A 64 5.52 2.93 4.30
CA ALA A 64 6.91 2.92 4.74
C ALA A 64 7.06 2.47 6.20
N GLU A 65 6.26 3.02 7.11
CA GLU A 65 6.24 2.63 8.52
C GLU A 65 5.83 1.16 8.70
N THR A 66 4.88 0.67 7.91
CA THR A 66 4.50 -0.75 7.93
C THR A 66 5.67 -1.65 7.55
N ILE A 67 6.42 -1.30 6.50
CA ILE A 67 7.62 -2.04 6.08
C ILE A 67 8.67 -2.03 7.20
N HIS A 68 8.97 -0.87 7.79
CA HIS A 68 9.91 -0.74 8.90
C HIS A 68 9.52 -1.61 10.10
N GLN A 69 8.25 -1.59 10.51
CA GLN A 69 7.75 -2.39 11.63
C GLN A 69 7.85 -3.89 11.34
N ILE A 70 7.50 -4.33 10.12
CA ILE A 70 7.63 -5.73 9.69
C ILE A 70 9.08 -6.18 9.80
N LYS A 71 10.01 -5.44 9.18
CA LYS A 71 11.44 -5.79 9.17
C LYS A 71 12.07 -5.72 10.55
N ARG A 72 11.64 -4.80 11.42
CA ARG A 72 12.11 -4.71 12.81
C ARG A 72 11.74 -5.97 13.60
N ARG A 73 10.55 -6.53 13.36
CA ARG A 73 10.03 -7.69 14.09
C ARG A 73 10.51 -9.02 13.52
N LYS A 74 10.64 -9.11 12.19
CA LYS A 74 11.12 -10.31 11.49
C LYS A 74 12.16 -9.91 10.43
N PRO A 75 13.43 -9.70 10.81
CA PRO A 75 14.45 -9.19 9.88
C PRO A 75 14.74 -10.06 8.67
N SER A 76 14.39 -11.35 8.72
CA SER A 76 14.59 -12.30 7.61
C SER A 76 13.44 -12.35 6.61
N ILE A 77 12.30 -11.68 6.87
CA ILE A 77 11.16 -11.69 5.95
C ILE A 77 11.44 -10.80 4.75
N LEU A 78 11.03 -11.24 3.57
CA LEU A 78 11.05 -10.47 2.34
C LEU A 78 9.70 -9.75 2.18
N VAL A 79 9.72 -8.46 1.87
CA VAL A 79 8.54 -7.62 1.74
C VAL A 79 8.42 -7.10 0.31
N GLU A 80 7.32 -7.43 -0.35
CA GLU A 80 6.87 -6.75 -1.57
C GLU A 80 5.85 -5.68 -1.23
N SER A 81 6.02 -4.49 -1.80
CA SER A 81 5.07 -3.39 -1.68
C SER A 81 4.43 -3.14 -3.04
N LEU A 82 3.15 -3.53 -3.17
CA LEU A 82 2.29 -3.17 -4.29
C LEU A 82 1.58 -1.85 -3.95
N VAL A 83 1.98 -0.78 -4.62
CA VAL A 83 1.62 0.58 -4.26
C VAL A 83 0.64 1.24 -5.24
N PRO A 84 -0.13 2.24 -4.79
CA PRO A 84 -0.83 3.16 -5.68
C PRO A 84 0.16 4.01 -6.49
N ASP A 85 -0.35 4.81 -7.43
CA ASP A 85 0.49 5.69 -8.26
C ASP A 85 0.98 6.95 -7.53
N PHE A 86 0.42 7.25 -6.35
CA PHE A 86 0.63 8.51 -5.62
C PHE A 86 0.43 9.77 -6.47
N GLN A 87 -0.38 9.68 -7.53
CA GLN A 87 -0.55 10.71 -8.56
C GLN A 87 0.78 11.16 -9.21
N GLY A 88 1.81 10.32 -9.16
CA GLY A 88 3.16 10.61 -9.64
C GLY A 88 3.99 11.49 -8.70
N ASP A 89 3.60 11.64 -7.42
CA ASP A 89 4.41 12.38 -6.45
C ASP A 89 5.72 11.63 -6.13
N GLU A 90 6.85 12.19 -6.60
CA GLU A 90 8.16 11.57 -6.45
C GLU A 90 8.59 11.45 -4.98
N LYS A 91 8.10 12.30 -4.07
CA LYS A 91 8.45 12.23 -2.65
C LYS A 91 7.76 11.05 -1.98
N SER A 92 6.47 10.85 -2.25
CA SER A 92 5.71 9.68 -1.81
C SER A 92 6.28 8.39 -2.36
N ILE A 93 6.68 8.37 -3.64
CA ILE A 93 7.36 7.23 -4.25
C ILE A 93 8.69 6.96 -3.51
N ALA A 94 9.53 7.99 -3.34
CA ALA A 94 10.81 7.88 -2.67
C ALA A 94 10.68 7.42 -1.22
N GLU A 95 9.66 7.87 -0.50
CA GLU A 95 9.39 7.46 0.89
C GLU A 95 9.26 5.93 1.00
N VAL A 96 8.45 5.31 0.13
CA VAL A 96 8.26 3.85 0.12
C VAL A 96 9.52 3.12 -0.38
N VAL A 97 10.22 3.66 -1.38
CA VAL A 97 11.50 3.09 -1.85
C VAL A 97 12.56 3.11 -0.74
N ASN A 98 12.64 4.19 0.03
CA ASN A 98 13.60 4.35 1.12
C ASN A 98 13.30 3.43 2.32
N ALA A 99 12.06 2.97 2.46
CA ALA A 99 11.70 1.89 3.39
C ALA A 99 12.29 0.52 2.98
N ALA A 100 12.90 0.46 1.80
CA ALA A 100 13.66 -0.66 1.27
C ALA A 100 12.87 -1.98 1.17
N PRO A 101 11.66 -2.03 0.58
CA PRO A 101 11.04 -3.31 0.24
C PRO A 101 11.93 -4.08 -0.74
N GLU A 102 11.91 -5.41 -0.66
CA GLU A 102 12.63 -6.28 -1.60
C GLU A 102 12.08 -6.16 -3.03
N VAL A 103 10.78 -5.91 -3.16
CA VAL A 103 10.11 -5.65 -4.43
C VAL A 103 9.22 -4.43 -4.30
N TYR A 104 9.39 -3.48 -5.21
CA TYR A 104 8.49 -2.35 -5.40
C TYR A 104 7.65 -2.62 -6.65
N ALA A 105 6.33 -2.76 -6.49
CA ALA A 105 5.42 -3.10 -7.55
C ALA A 105 4.37 -2.00 -7.76
N HIS A 106 4.09 -1.68 -9.03
CA HIS A 106 2.96 -0.86 -9.43
C HIS A 106 2.38 -1.44 -10.71
N ASN A 107 1.09 -1.78 -10.68
CA ASN A 107 0.46 -2.39 -11.84
C ASN A 107 -0.02 -1.33 -12.82
N LEU A 108 0.28 -1.52 -14.12
CA LEU A 108 -0.39 -0.78 -15.20
C LEU A 108 -1.81 -1.30 -15.44
N GLU A 109 -2.07 -2.57 -15.12
CA GLU A 109 -3.32 -3.32 -15.27
C GLU A 109 -3.80 -3.59 -16.70
N THR A 110 -3.67 -2.62 -17.60
CA THR A 110 -4.15 -2.75 -18.98
C THR A 110 -3.32 -1.95 -19.98
N VAL A 111 -3.60 -2.13 -21.26
CA VAL A 111 -2.96 -1.38 -22.35
C VAL A 111 -3.47 0.07 -22.41
N GLU A 112 -2.65 0.96 -22.99
CA GLU A 112 -2.91 2.41 -23.06
C GLU A 112 -4.34 2.77 -23.55
N SER A 113 -4.81 2.13 -24.63
CA SER A 113 -6.13 2.40 -25.21
C SER A 113 -7.31 2.10 -24.28
N LEU A 114 -7.10 1.29 -23.24
CA LEU A 114 -8.15 0.87 -22.29
C LEU A 114 -8.07 1.58 -20.93
N GLN A 115 -6.96 2.25 -20.61
CA GLN A 115 -6.71 2.87 -19.29
C GLN A 115 -7.91 3.66 -18.79
N ARG A 116 -8.35 4.70 -19.53
CA ARG A 116 -9.48 5.58 -19.15
C ARG A 116 -10.82 4.87 -18.96
N SER A 117 -11.01 3.71 -19.59
CA SER A 117 -12.25 2.95 -19.50
C SER A 117 -12.27 1.96 -18.33
N VAL A 118 -11.10 1.64 -17.79
CA VAL A 118 -10.90 0.57 -16.80
C VAL A 118 -10.47 1.13 -15.43
N ARG A 119 -9.58 2.12 -15.41
CA ARG A 119 -9.04 2.83 -14.25
C ARG A 119 -9.45 4.30 -14.28
#